data_AF-M1D811-F1
#
_entry.id   AF-M1D811-F1
#
_cell.length_a   1.000
_cell.length_b   1.000
_cell.length_c   1.000
_cell.angle_alpha   90.00
_cell.angle_beta   90.00
_cell.angle_gamma   90.00
#
_symmetry.space_group_name_H-M   'P 1'
#
loop_
_entity.id
_entity.type
_entity.pdbx_description
1 polymer ?
#
loop_
_entity_poly.entity_id
_entity_poly.type
_entity_poly.pdbx_seq_one_letter_code
_entity_poly.pdbx_strand_id
1 'polypeptide(L)'
;MSIHDGDGGPMEHLPLEVMRLRDHILNFKHLEGEPFHESWLVFKTLLIQCPTHEIPDLVLLESFYRSLNPGNRGLIDQYPRNIGLIDRLMPGDREKYSYETAAKFLDLVAKTNKDTEKDQQLIILLGQMDNLTQKVEELEVMSKEKRKCRPPIEQVGSMDIEN
;
A
#
# COMPACT_ATOMS: atom_id res chain seq x y z
N MET A 1 -26.48 39.91 46.46
CA MET A 1 -26.26 39.93 45.00
C MET A 1 -24.77 39.99 44.78
N SER A 2 -24.13 38.83 44.59
CA SER A 2 -22.72 38.79 44.20
C SER A 2 -22.67 38.53 42.71
N ILE A 3 -21.96 39.41 42.03
CA ILE A 3 -21.86 39.52 40.59
C ILE A 3 -21.08 38.31 40.09
N HIS A 4 -21.62 37.65 39.07
CA HIS A 4 -20.95 36.62 38.30
C HIS A 4 -19.76 37.24 37.57
N ASP A 5 -18.54 37.00 38.06
CA ASP A 5 -17.35 37.12 37.23
C ASP A 5 -17.28 35.87 36.37
N GLY A 6 -17.86 35.99 35.17
CA GLY A 6 -17.65 35.04 34.09
C GLY A 6 -16.22 35.13 33.63
N ASP A 7 -15.35 34.32 34.23
CA ASP A 7 -14.03 34.00 33.72
C ASP A 7 -14.18 33.20 32.42
N GLY A 8 -14.47 33.91 31.34
CA GLY A 8 -14.30 33.43 29.98
C GLY A 8 -12.82 33.36 29.71
N GLY A 9 -12.18 32.28 30.17
CA GLY A 9 -10.79 31.98 29.86
C GLY A 9 -10.53 32.08 28.35
N PRO A 10 -9.32 32.45 27.93
CA PRO A 10 -9.01 32.59 26.51
C PRO A 10 -9.30 31.26 25.82
N MET A 11 -10.27 31.27 24.91
CA MET A 11 -10.42 30.21 23.91
C MET A 11 -9.08 30.13 23.19
N GLU A 12 -8.25 29.15 23.57
CA GLU A 12 -6.95 28.91 22.98
C GLU A 12 -7.16 28.60 21.50
N HIS A 13 -7.03 29.65 20.68
CA HIS A 13 -7.01 29.50 19.23
C HIS A 13 -5.76 28.71 18.90
N LEU A 14 -5.94 27.41 18.65
CA LEU A 14 -4.89 26.56 18.10
C LEU A 14 -4.31 27.25 16.85
N PRO A 15 -2.99 27.32 16.68
CA PRO A 15 -2.39 27.92 15.51
C PRO A 15 -3.01 27.32 14.23
N LEU A 16 -3.26 28.15 13.21
CA LEU A 16 -3.92 27.73 11.96
C LEU A 16 -3.29 26.47 11.35
N GLU A 17 -1.98 26.33 11.49
CA GLU A 17 -1.21 25.17 11.05
C GLU A 17 -1.61 23.87 11.78
N VAL A 18 -1.79 23.93 13.11
CA VAL A 18 -2.22 22.79 13.92
C VAL A 18 -3.64 22.39 13.53
N MET A 19 -4.54 23.36 13.31
CA MET A 19 -5.91 23.08 12.88
C MET A 19 -5.93 22.38 11.50
N ARG A 20 -5.10 22.84 10.55
CA ARG A 20 -4.97 22.21 9.23
C ARG A 20 -4.42 20.79 9.32
N LEU A 21 -3.37 20.57 10.11
CA LEU A 21 -2.80 19.24 10.29
C LEU A 21 -3.77 18.29 10.99
N ARG A 22 -4.52 18.76 12.00
CA ARG A 22 -5.60 17.98 12.63
C ARG A 22 -6.66 17.58 11.61
N ASP A 23 -7.07 18.50 10.74
CA ASP A 23 -8.02 18.19 9.67
C ASP A 23 -7.49 17.11 8.73
N HIS A 24 -6.22 17.22 8.29
CA HIS A 24 -5.58 16.20 7.46
C HIS A 24 -5.47 14.83 8.14
N ILE A 25 -5.25 14.78 9.46
CA ILE A 25 -5.21 13.54 10.24
C ILE A 25 -6.60 12.90 10.31
N LEU A 26 -7.64 13.69 10.56
CA LEU A 26 -9.02 13.20 10.71
C LEU A 26 -9.68 12.84 9.37
N ASN A 27 -9.28 13.51 8.29
CA ASN A 27 -9.75 13.30 6.94
C ASN A 27 -8.75 12.52 6.08
N PHE A 28 -7.79 11.83 6.71
CA PHE A 28 -6.81 11.02 6.00
C PHE A 28 -7.51 10.03 5.06
N LYS A 29 -6.99 9.89 3.85
CA LYS A 29 -7.50 8.96 2.85
C LYS A 29 -6.35 8.18 2.25
N HIS A 30 -6.50 6.86 2.29
CA HIS A 30 -5.69 5.96 1.50
C HIS A 30 -5.93 6.23 0.01
N LEU A 31 -4.85 6.29 -0.79
CA LEU A 31 -4.95 6.46 -2.23
C LEU A 31 -5.15 5.11 -2.93
N GLU A 32 -5.91 5.10 -4.02
CA GLU A 32 -6.11 3.88 -4.81
C GLU A 32 -4.79 3.40 -5.41
N GLY A 33 -4.49 2.11 -5.22
CA GLY A 33 -3.23 1.50 -5.69
C GLY A 33 -2.02 1.76 -4.79
N GLU A 34 -2.15 2.56 -3.72
CA GLU A 34 -1.08 2.72 -2.73
C GLU A 34 -0.93 1.45 -1.88
N PRO A 35 0.28 0.98 -1.57
CA PRO A 35 0.47 -0.14 -0.67
C PRO A 35 0.23 0.31 0.78
N PHE A 36 -0.33 -0.59 1.60
CA PHE A 36 -0.67 -0.30 3.01
C PHE A 36 0.46 0.36 3.82
N HIS A 37 1.69 -0.11 3.61
CA HIS A 37 2.85 0.34 4.38
C HIS A 37 3.22 1.80 4.08
N GLU A 38 2.95 2.28 2.87
CA GLU A 38 3.16 3.69 2.51
C GLU A 38 2.11 4.57 3.17
N SER A 39 0.83 4.19 3.11
CA SER A 39 -0.24 4.95 3.76
C SER A 39 -0.05 5.04 5.27
N TRP A 40 0.39 3.95 5.91
CA TRP A 40 0.71 3.95 7.34
C TRP A 40 1.88 4.90 7.66
N LEU A 41 2.90 4.94 6.80
CA LEU A 41 4.04 5.85 6.96
C LEU A 41 3.61 7.32 6.82
N VAL A 42 2.78 7.64 5.83
CA VAL A 42 2.24 9.00 5.63
C VAL A 42 1.42 9.43 6.84
N PHE A 43 0.54 8.57 7.35
CA PHE A 43 -0.26 8.85 8.53
C PHE A 43 0.61 9.15 9.76
N LYS A 44 1.64 8.33 10.03
CA LYS A 44 2.61 8.60 11.11
C LYS A 44 3.35 9.93 10.92
N THR A 45 3.66 10.28 9.68
CA THR A 45 4.35 11.54 9.36
C THR A 45 3.47 12.75 9.71
N LEU A 46 2.16 12.68 9.44
CA LEU A 46 1.20 13.72 9.85
C LEU A 46 1.16 13.91 11.38
N LEU A 47 1.22 12.82 12.14
CA LEU A 47 1.25 12.88 13.60
C LEU A 47 2.54 13.51 14.13
N ILE A 48 3.69 13.21 13.51
CA ILE A 48 4.98 13.82 13.85
C ILE A 48 4.97 15.33 13.55
N GLN A 49 4.32 15.74 12.45
CA GLN A 49 4.16 17.16 12.10
C GLN A 49 3.24 17.91 13.07
N CYS A 50 2.34 17.21 13.75
CA CYS A 50 1.35 17.80 14.66
C CYS A 50 1.43 17.18 16.07
N PRO A 51 2.55 17.35 16.82
CA PRO A 51 2.76 16.67 18.09
C PRO A 51 1.73 17.06 19.17
N THR A 52 1.17 18.27 19.09
CA THR A 52 0.11 18.78 19.95
C THR A 52 -1.27 18.69 19.29
N HIS A 53 -1.57 17.56 18.64
CA HIS A 53 -2.84 17.37 17.95
C HIS A 53 -4.04 17.24 18.90
N GLU A 54 -3.83 16.82 20.16
CA GLU A 54 -4.89 16.60 21.17
C GLU A 54 -6.02 15.65 20.75
N ILE A 55 -5.93 15.03 19.57
CA ILE A 55 -6.84 13.99 19.10
C ILE A 55 -6.67 12.74 19.98
N PRO A 56 -7.75 12.16 20.53
CA PRO A 56 -7.66 10.93 21.30
C PRO A 56 -7.13 9.76 20.46
N ASP A 57 -6.29 8.92 21.05
CA ASP A 57 -5.70 7.73 20.40
C ASP A 57 -6.74 6.87 19.66
N LEU A 58 -7.90 6.67 20.28
CA LEU A 58 -8.98 5.89 19.69
C LEU A 58 -9.48 6.49 18.37
N VAL A 59 -9.59 7.82 18.31
CA VAL A 59 -10.04 8.56 17.13
C VAL A 59 -8.97 8.53 16.03
N LEU A 60 -7.68 8.56 16.39
CA LEU A 60 -6.59 8.39 15.43
C LEU A 60 -6.65 7.01 14.75
N LEU A 61 -6.81 5.97 15.55
CA LEU A 61 -6.89 4.60 15.07
C LEU A 61 -8.14 4.38 14.21
N GLU A 62 -9.27 4.92 14.64
CA GLU A 62 -10.52 4.87 13.87
C GLU A 62 -10.40 5.61 12.53
N SER A 63 -9.83 6.82 12.54
CA SER A 63 -9.60 7.62 11.34
C SER A 63 -8.74 6.84 10.33
N PHE A 64 -7.62 6.30 10.79
CA PHE A 64 -6.74 5.49 9.95
C PHE A 64 -7.47 4.26 9.41
N TYR A 65 -8.13 3.46 10.25
CA TYR A 65 -8.85 2.26 9.82
C TYR A 65 -9.94 2.57 8.78
N ARG A 66 -10.73 3.62 9.01
CA ARG A 66 -11.79 4.04 8.09
C ARG A 66 -11.24 4.55 6.76
N SER A 67 -10.04 5.12 6.75
CA SER A 67 -9.38 5.57 5.53
C SER A 67 -8.99 4.43 4.58
N LEU A 68 -8.81 3.21 5.10
CA LEU A 68 -8.29 2.07 4.34
C LEU A 68 -9.31 1.49 3.37
N ASN A 69 -8.82 1.01 2.23
CA ASN A 69 -9.59 0.21 1.29
C ASN A 69 -9.97 -1.17 1.87
N PRO A 70 -10.98 -1.87 1.31
CA PRO A 70 -11.45 -3.15 1.83
C PRO A 70 -10.37 -4.25 1.91
N GLY A 71 -9.44 -4.31 0.95
CA GLY A 71 -8.36 -5.29 0.96
C GLY A 71 -7.41 -5.08 2.14
N ASN A 72 -7.03 -3.82 2.37
CA ASN A 72 -6.16 -3.42 3.47
C ASN A 72 -6.83 -3.57 4.84
N ARG A 73 -8.14 -3.34 4.94
CA ARG A 73 -8.90 -3.69 6.16
C ARG A 73 -8.90 -5.19 6.40
N GLY A 74 -9.09 -5.99 5.35
CA GLY A 74 -8.97 -7.44 5.44
C GLY A 74 -7.63 -7.90 6.00
N LEU A 75 -6.52 -7.21 5.71
CA LEU A 75 -5.21 -7.51 6.32
C LEU A 75 -5.22 -7.28 7.82
N ILE A 76 -5.84 -6.20 8.27
CA ILE A 76 -5.97 -5.86 9.69
C ILE A 76 -6.89 -6.87 10.38
N ASP A 77 -8.06 -7.13 9.80
CA ASP A 77 -9.13 -7.97 10.35
C ASP A 77 -8.74 -9.46 10.47
N GLN A 78 -7.83 -9.94 9.60
CA GLN A 78 -7.31 -11.32 9.63
C GLN A 78 -6.55 -11.67 10.92
N TYR A 79 -6.04 -10.68 11.65
CA TYR A 79 -5.32 -10.96 12.89
C TYR A 79 -6.32 -11.15 14.05
N PRO A 80 -6.28 -12.26 14.81
CA PRO A 80 -7.21 -12.53 15.91
C PRO A 80 -7.24 -11.45 16.99
N ARG A 81 -6.15 -10.68 17.13
CA ARG A 81 -6.03 -9.52 18.03
C ARG A 81 -6.86 -8.31 17.57
N ASN A 82 -7.36 -8.31 16.33
CA ASN A 82 -8.11 -7.25 15.68
C ASN A 82 -9.63 -7.37 15.81
N ILE A 83 -10.16 -8.58 16.01
CA ILE A 83 -11.55 -8.75 16.49
C ILE A 83 -11.75 -7.89 17.74
N GLY A 84 -10.73 -7.82 18.60
CA GLY A 84 -10.69 -6.92 19.75
C GLY A 84 -10.34 -5.46 19.47
N LEU A 85 -9.98 -5.02 18.25
CA LEU A 85 -9.83 -3.59 17.91
C LEU A 85 -11.18 -3.02 17.47
N ILE A 86 -11.91 -3.72 16.61
CA ILE A 86 -13.26 -3.31 16.19
C ILE A 86 -14.25 -3.42 17.37
N ASP A 87 -14.19 -4.51 18.15
CA ASP A 87 -14.99 -4.67 19.37
C ASP A 87 -14.54 -3.76 20.54
N ARG A 88 -13.31 -3.19 20.52
CA ARG A 88 -12.88 -2.17 21.53
C ARG A 88 -13.08 -0.74 21.06
N LEU A 89 -13.33 -0.51 19.77
CA LEU A 89 -13.69 0.81 19.24
C LEU A 89 -15.11 1.24 19.69
N MET A 90 -15.91 0.33 20.27
CA MET A 90 -17.24 0.57 20.89
C MET A 90 -17.41 -0.30 22.19
N PRO A 91 -18.24 0.07 23.18
CA PRO A 91 -17.81 0.13 24.59
C PRO A 91 -18.11 -1.11 25.46
N GLY A 92 -17.23 -1.37 26.43
CA GLY A 92 -17.49 -2.25 27.57
C GLY A 92 -16.47 -2.06 28.68
N ASP A 93 -15.25 -2.58 28.49
CA ASP A 93 -14.23 -2.57 29.53
C ASP A 93 -12.96 -1.85 29.08
N ARG A 94 -12.75 -0.68 29.68
CA ARG A 94 -11.70 0.29 29.37
C ARG A 94 -10.37 -0.11 29.99
N GLU A 95 -9.71 -1.10 29.41
CA GLU A 95 -8.24 -1.14 29.48
C GLU A 95 -7.69 -0.30 28.33
N LYS A 96 -7.10 0.86 28.67
CA LYS A 96 -6.46 1.84 27.77
C LYS A 96 -5.67 1.16 26.65
N TYR A 97 -6.23 1.10 25.45
CA TYR A 97 -5.46 0.75 24.26
C TYR A 97 -4.72 2.02 23.82
N SER A 98 -3.44 2.13 24.19
CA SER A 98 -2.59 3.25 23.76
C SER A 98 -2.36 3.19 22.26
N TYR A 99 -2.31 4.36 21.61
CA TYR A 99 -1.85 4.50 20.22
C TYR A 99 -0.53 3.77 20.00
N GLU A 100 0.37 3.77 20.98
CA GLU A 100 1.67 3.11 20.89
C GLU A 100 1.55 1.59 20.67
N THR A 101 0.62 0.91 21.36
CA THR A 101 0.40 -0.53 21.22
C THR A 101 -0.16 -0.86 19.85
N ALA A 102 -1.13 -0.07 19.38
CA ALA A 102 -1.70 -0.22 18.06
C ALA A 102 -0.69 0.08 16.95
N ALA A 103 0.14 1.11 17.13
CA ALA A 103 1.17 1.49 16.17
C ALA A 103 2.21 0.37 15.97
N LYS A 104 2.66 -0.27 17.05
CA LYS A 104 3.57 -1.45 16.97
C LYS A 104 2.95 -2.60 16.18
N PHE A 105 1.65 -2.82 16.33
CA PHE A 105 0.93 -3.82 15.55
C PHE A 105 0.80 -3.43 14.07
N LEU A 106 0.40 -2.18 13.79
CA LEU A 106 0.30 -1.67 12.42
C LEU A 106 1.65 -1.68 11.71
N ASP A 107 2.75 -1.44 12.43
CA ASP A 107 4.11 -1.62 11.93
C ASP A 107 4.40 -3.08 11.54
N LEU A 108 3.95 -4.05 12.34
CA LEU A 108 4.08 -5.47 12.02
C LEU A 108 3.27 -5.83 10.76
N VAL A 109 2.01 -5.38 10.68
CA VAL A 109 1.15 -5.60 9.49
C VAL A 109 1.78 -4.97 8.26
N ALA A 110 2.28 -3.74 8.37
CA ALA A 110 2.96 -3.03 7.27
C ALA A 110 4.20 -3.79 6.78
N LYS A 111 4.99 -4.34 7.70
CA LYS A 111 6.16 -5.15 7.36
C LYS A 111 5.77 -6.44 6.65
N THR A 112 4.85 -7.22 7.23
CA THR A 112 4.42 -8.51 6.66
C THR A 112 3.76 -8.33 5.30
N ASN A 113 2.92 -7.30 5.12
CA ASN A 113 2.33 -6.99 3.83
C ASN A 113 3.41 -6.65 2.79
N LYS A 114 4.34 -5.73 3.12
CA LYS A 114 5.42 -5.35 2.22
C LYS A 114 6.26 -6.54 1.76
N ASP A 115 6.51 -7.50 2.63
CA ASP A 115 7.27 -8.71 2.27
C ASP A 115 6.43 -9.66 1.39
N THR A 116 5.15 -9.84 1.70
CA THR A 116 4.22 -10.63 0.87
C THR A 116 4.03 -10.04 -0.53
N GLU A 117 3.95 -8.71 -0.65
CA GLU A 117 3.82 -8.01 -1.93
C GLU A 117 5.06 -8.22 -2.80
N LYS A 118 6.25 -8.14 -2.22
CA LYS A 118 7.51 -8.46 -2.93
C LYS A 118 7.53 -9.93 -3.37
N ASP A 119 7.09 -10.85 -2.50
CA ASP A 119 7.03 -12.27 -2.84
C ASP A 119 6.06 -12.53 -4.01
N GLN A 120 4.92 -11.85 -4.02
CA GLN A 120 3.97 -11.91 -5.14
C GLN A 120 4.56 -11.32 -6.43
N GLN A 121 5.22 -10.16 -6.35
CA GLN A 121 5.90 -9.55 -7.50
C GLN A 121 6.98 -10.49 -8.06
N LEU A 122 7.71 -11.18 -7.19
CA LEU A 122 8.71 -12.17 -7.59
C LEU A 122 8.08 -13.36 -8.31
N ILE A 123 6.96 -13.91 -7.81
CA ILE A 123 6.23 -15.01 -8.46
C ILE A 123 5.72 -14.59 -9.85
N ILE A 124 5.18 -13.38 -9.98
CA ILE A 124 4.69 -12.85 -11.26
C ILE A 124 5.85 -12.73 -12.25
N LEU A 125 6.98 -12.15 -11.82
CA LEU A 125 8.16 -11.98 -12.67
C LEU A 125 8.74 -13.33 -13.11
N LEU A 126 8.77 -14.31 -12.21
CA LEU A 126 9.23 -15.67 -12.52
C LEU A 126 8.35 -16.30 -13.62
N GLY A 127 7.02 -16.21 -13.48
CA GLY A 127 6.10 -16.71 -14.50
C GLY A 127 6.22 -15.99 -15.85
N GLN A 128 6.49 -14.68 -15.85
CA GLN A 128 6.78 -13.93 -17.08
C GLN A 128 8.06 -14.43 -17.76
N MET A 129 9.10 -14.73 -16.98
CA MET A 129 10.36 -15.26 -17.50
C MET A 129 10.18 -16.66 -18.08
N ASP A 130 9.38 -17.53 -17.44
CA ASP A 130 9.05 -18.86 -17.98
C ASP A 130 8.28 -18.75 -19.32
N ASN A 131 7.29 -17.86 -19.40
CA ASN A 131 6.55 -17.62 -20.64
C ASN A 131 7.45 -17.08 -21.76
N LEU A 132 8.38 -16.18 -21.42
CA LEU A 132 9.35 -15.64 -22.36
C LEU A 132 10.31 -16.73 -22.83
N THR A 133 10.79 -17.57 -21.92
CA THR A 133 11.68 -18.70 -22.20
C THR A 133 11.00 -19.67 -23.18
N GLN A 134 9.75 -20.04 -22.93
CA GLN A 134 8.98 -20.89 -23.83
C GLN A 134 8.85 -20.29 -25.24
N LYS A 135 8.55 -18.98 -25.35
CA LYS A 135 8.46 -18.29 -26.64
C LYS A 135 9.80 -18.26 -27.38
N VAL A 136 10.92 -18.14 -26.66
CA VAL A 136 12.26 -18.20 -27.27
C VAL A 136 12.54 -19.59 -27.83
N GLU A 137 12.21 -20.65 -27.09
CA GLU A 137 12.35 -22.03 -27.56
C GLU A 137 11.49 -22.31 -28.81
N GLU A 138 10.21 -21.88 -28.79
CA GLU A 138 9.30 -22.01 -29.93
C GLU A 138 9.84 -21.30 -31.18
N LEU A 139 10.35 -20.08 -31.04
CA LEU A 139 10.97 -19.33 -32.13
C LEU A 139 12.24 -20.01 -32.65
N GLU A 140 13.05 -20.61 -31.77
CA GLU A 140 14.25 -21.34 -32.18
C GLU A 140 13.88 -22.56 -33.04
N VAL A 141 12.87 -23.33 -32.63
CA VAL A 141 12.34 -24.47 -33.39
C VAL A 141 11.81 -24.03 -34.75
N MET A 142 10.96 -23.00 -34.78
CA MET A 142 10.41 -22.46 -36.03
C MET A 142 11.51 -21.94 -36.98
N SER A 143 12.59 -21.36 -36.44
CA SER A 143 13.72 -20.90 -37.23
C SER A 143 14.51 -22.05 -37.88
N LYS A 144 14.67 -23.18 -37.17
CA LYS A 144 15.34 -24.39 -37.67
C LYS A 144 14.52 -25.03 -38.78
N GLU A 145 13.20 -25.10 -38.64
CA GLU A 145 12.30 -25.58 -39.70
C GLU A 145 12.34 -24.71 -40.96
N LYS A 146 12.27 -23.37 -40.81
CA LYS A 146 12.36 -22.45 -41.97
C LYS A 146 13.70 -22.54 -42.71
N ARG A 147 14.82 -22.79 -42.03
CA ARG A 147 16.12 -23.02 -42.68
C ARG A 147 16.15 -24.31 -43.48
N LYS A 148 15.42 -25.34 -43.04
CA LYS A 148 15.36 -26.65 -43.69
C LYS A 148 14.51 -26.64 -44.96
N CYS A 149 13.53 -25.74 -45.06
CA CYS A 149 12.63 -25.61 -46.22
C CYS A 149 13.09 -24.58 -47.27
N ARG A 150 14.33 -24.05 -47.21
CA ARG A 150 14.84 -23.22 -48.31
C ARG A 150 15.09 -24.12 -49.53
N PRO A 151 14.42 -23.91 -50.68
CA PRO A 151 14.70 -24.71 -51.87
C PRO A 151 16.14 -24.46 -52.35
N PRO A 152 16.79 -25.44 -53.00
CA PRO A 152 18.08 -25.22 -53.63
C PRO A 152 17.93 -24.04 -54.59
N ILE A 153 18.78 -23.02 -54.42
CA ILE A 153 18.94 -21.98 -55.43
C ILE A 153 19.45 -22.73 -56.66
N GLU A 154 18.59 -22.87 -57.67
CA GLU A 154 19.00 -23.35 -58.98
C GLU A 154 20.14 -22.44 -59.43
N GLN A 155 21.34 -23.01 -59.49
CA GLN A 155 22.45 -22.43 -60.22
C GLN A 155 21.98 -22.36 -61.67
N VAL A 156 21.49 -21.21 -62.09
CA VAL A 156 21.34 -20.87 -63.51
C VAL A 156 22.74 -20.99 -64.08
N GLY A 157 22.95 -22.10 -64.79
CA GLY A 157 24.21 -22.43 -65.43
C GLY A 157 24.62 -21.32 -66.38
N SER A 158 25.94 -21.08 -66.38
CA SER A 158 26.65 -20.39 -67.45
C SER A 158 26.14 -20.86 -68.80
N MET A 159 25.58 -19.94 -69.58
CA MET A 159 25.59 -20.07 -71.04
C MET A 159 26.64 -19.08 -71.53
N ASP A 160 27.85 -19.58 -71.67
CA ASP A 160 28.87 -18.99 -72.51
C ASP A 160 28.29 -18.91 -73.93
N ILE A 161 27.95 -17.71 -74.38
CA ILE A 161 27.64 -17.43 -75.79
C ILE A 161 28.89 -16.79 -76.36
N GLU A 162 29.71 -17.63 -76.99
CA GLU A 162 30.80 -17.25 -77.88
C GLU A 162 30.20 -16.62 -79.15
N ASN A 163 30.54 -15.35 -79.42
CA ASN A 163 30.58 -14.79 -80.77
C ASN A 163 31.54 -13.58 -80.84
#